data_AF-A0A0G0AG49-F1
#
_entry.id   AF-A0A0G0AG49-F1
#
_cell.length_a   1.000
_cell.length_b   1.000
_cell.length_c   1.000
_cell.angle_alpha   90.00
_cell.angle_beta   90.00
_cell.angle_gamma   90.00
#
_symmetry.space_group_name_H-M   'P 1'
#
loop_
_entity.id
_entity.type
_entity.pdbx_description
1 polymer ?
#
loop_
_entity_poly.entity_id
_entity_poly.type
_entity_poly.pdbx_seq_one_letter_code
_entity_poly.pdbx_strand_id
1 'polypeptide(L)'
;MTQTLPAEPEPNISSEFPFELHVIDVLDGEIAYIDTGSPLNDDVGITHIFIHGNPTSSYIWRNIIRHVMPKARCIALNLIEYLDKFL
;
A
#
# COMPACT_ATOMS: atom_id res chain seq x y z
N MET A 1 34.60 30.54 8.68
CA MET A 1 33.18 30.88 8.50
C MET A 1 32.51 29.65 7.92
N THR A 2 31.77 28.90 8.74
CA THR A 2 31.05 27.71 8.27
C THR A 2 29.68 28.18 7.81
N GLN A 3 29.46 28.21 6.49
CA GLN A 3 28.15 28.54 5.94
C GLN A 3 27.23 27.34 6.15
N THR A 4 26.26 27.48 7.06
CA THR A 4 25.18 26.51 7.21
C THR A 4 24.34 26.58 5.93
N LEU A 5 24.30 25.48 5.18
CA LEU A 5 23.39 25.35 4.04
C LEU A 5 21.95 25.53 4.54
N PRO A 6 21.06 26.20 3.79
CA PRO A 6 19.65 26.25 4.15
C PRO A 6 19.13 24.83 4.30
N ALA A 7 18.32 24.59 5.33
CA ALA A 7 17.66 23.31 5.51
C ALA A 7 16.87 22.99 4.23
N GLU A 8 17.08 21.81 3.66
CA GLU A 8 16.24 21.28 2.59
C GLU A 8 14.77 21.38 3.05
N PRO A 9 13.84 21.82 2.18
CA PRO A 9 12.43 21.88 2.56
C PRO A 9 11.97 20.48 2.99
N GLU A 10 11.29 20.42 4.13
CA GLU A 10 10.72 19.17 4.64
C GLU A 10 9.91 18.46 3.54
N PRO A 11 10.14 17.17 3.30
CA PRO A 11 9.43 16.46 2.23
C PRO A 11 7.93 16.45 2.53
N ASN A 12 7.14 17.00 1.60
CA ASN A 12 5.68 16.98 1.69
C ASN A 12 5.16 15.58 1.30
N ILE A 13 5.03 14.71 2.30
CA ILE A 13 4.55 13.34 2.15
C ILE A 13 3.07 13.28 2.56
N SER A 14 2.18 12.98 1.60
CA SER A 14 0.74 12.90 1.85
C SER A 14 0.37 11.79 2.86
N SER A 15 -0.59 12.08 3.73
CA SER A 15 -1.27 11.12 4.61
C SER A 15 -2.54 10.54 4.00
N GLU A 16 -2.95 11.01 2.83
CA GLU A 16 -4.14 10.52 2.16
C GLU A 16 -4.02 9.04 1.80
N PHE A 17 -5.14 8.33 1.93
CA PHE A 17 -5.28 6.94 1.54
C PHE A 17 -6.41 6.82 0.50
N PRO A 18 -6.16 7.19 -0.76
CA PRO A 18 -7.18 7.24 -1.81
C PRO A 18 -7.39 5.87 -2.46
N PHE A 19 -7.41 4.80 -1.65
CA PHE A 19 -7.56 3.43 -2.13
C PHE A 19 -8.83 2.81 -1.57
N GLU A 20 -9.57 2.11 -2.42
CA GLU A 20 -10.65 1.25 -1.98
C GLU A 20 -10.06 0.03 -1.26
N LEU A 21 -10.66 -0.31 -0.12
CA LEU A 21 -10.38 -1.53 0.61
C LEU A 21 -11.47 -2.56 0.29
N HIS A 22 -11.05 -3.62 -0.37
CA HIS A 22 -11.85 -4.82 -0.55
C HIS A 22 -11.65 -5.76 0.64
N VAL A 23 -12.64 -6.60 0.91
CA VAL A 23 -12.57 -7.66 1.92
C VAL A 23 -12.98 -8.97 1.27
N ILE A 24 -12.25 -10.04 1.57
CA ILE A 24 -12.55 -11.38 1.08
C ILE A 24 -12.39 -12.41 2.20
N ASP A 25 -13.31 -13.37 2.26
CA ASP A 25 -13.24 -14.52 3.15
C ASP A 25 -12.10 -15.46 2.72
N VAL A 26 -11.19 -15.77 3.65
CA VAL A 26 -10.08 -16.71 3.45
C VAL A 26 -9.95 -17.60 4.68
N LEU A 27 -10.17 -18.91 4.49
CA LEU A 27 -10.19 -19.90 5.57
C LEU A 27 -11.23 -19.52 6.66
N ASP A 28 -10.79 -19.34 7.91
CA ASP A 28 -11.61 -18.98 9.07
C ASP A 28 -11.54 -17.48 9.43
N GLY A 29 -11.12 -16.63 8.48
CA GLY A 29 -11.01 -15.20 8.67
C GLY A 29 -11.25 -14.38 7.40
N GLU A 30 -11.07 -13.07 7.53
CA GLU A 30 -11.21 -12.11 6.44
C GLU A 30 -9.87 -11.43 6.17
N ILE A 31 -9.57 -11.18 4.90
CA ILE A 31 -8.42 -10.37 4.48
C ILE A 31 -8.94 -9.09 3.83
N ALA A 32 -8.55 -7.95 4.40
CA ALA A 32 -8.71 -6.65 3.74
C ALA A 32 -7.54 -6.42 2.78
N TYR A 33 -7.80 -5.87 1.59
CA TYR A 33 -6.77 -5.59 0.60
C TYR A 33 -7.13 -4.42 -0.32
N ILE A 34 -6.09 -3.73 -0.80
CA ILE A 34 -6.20 -2.80 -1.93
C ILE A 34 -6.08 -3.60 -3.22
N ASP A 35 -6.88 -3.25 -4.23
CA ASP A 35 -6.69 -3.68 -5.61
C ASP A 35 -6.90 -2.51 -6.57
N THR A 36 -5.85 -2.13 -7.30
CA THR A 36 -5.93 -1.02 -8.24
C THR A 36 -6.54 -1.39 -9.59
N GLY A 37 -6.83 -2.67 -9.81
CA GLY A 37 -7.15 -3.21 -11.13
C GLY A 37 -5.97 -3.16 -12.10
N SER A 38 -6.14 -3.77 -13.27
CA SER A 38 -5.16 -3.69 -14.36
C SER A 38 -5.18 -2.29 -15.00
N PRO A 39 -4.02 -1.75 -15.40
CA PRO A 39 -3.98 -0.58 -16.27
C PRO A 39 -4.77 -0.86 -17.56
N LEU A 40 -5.35 0.20 -18.14
CA LEU A 40 -6.22 0.15 -19.32
C LEU A 40 -5.56 -0.37 -20.63
N ASN A 41 -4.29 -0.74 -20.59
CA ASN A 41 -3.55 -1.17 -21.78
C ASN A 41 -3.59 -2.70 -21.84
N ASP A 42 -4.04 -3.25 -22.96
CA ASP A 42 -4.41 -4.66 -23.21
C ASP A 42 -3.27 -5.70 -23.13
N ASP A 43 -2.16 -5.40 -22.46
CA ASP A 43 -1.08 -6.36 -22.24
C ASP A 43 -1.41 -7.25 -21.02
N VAL A 44 -1.05 -8.53 -21.09
CA VAL A 44 -1.13 -9.47 -19.96
C VAL A 44 -0.41 -8.85 -18.75
N GLY A 45 -1.19 -8.29 -17.83
CA GLY A 45 -0.69 -7.35 -16.83
C GLY A 45 0.11 -8.02 -15.73
N ILE A 46 1.34 -7.54 -15.48
CA ILE A 46 2.10 -7.90 -14.29
C ILE A 46 1.30 -7.46 -13.07
N THR A 47 1.10 -8.37 -12.11
CA THR A 47 0.50 -8.06 -10.81
C THR A 47 1.59 -8.00 -9.75
N HIS A 48 1.74 -6.85 -9.10
CA HIS A 48 2.64 -6.68 -7.97
C HIS A 48 1.87 -6.89 -6.67
N ILE A 49 2.35 -7.83 -5.84
CA ILE A 49 1.83 -8.05 -4.49
C ILE A 49 2.71 -7.32 -3.49
N PHE A 50 2.11 -6.44 -2.69
CA PHE A 50 2.77 -5.68 -1.65
C PHE A 50 2.44 -6.30 -0.28
N ILE A 51 3.47 -6.76 0.42
CA ILE A 51 3.37 -7.40 1.74
C ILE A 51 4.04 -6.49 2.75
N HIS A 52 3.30 -6.08 3.79
CA HIS A 52 3.83 -5.25 4.88
C HIS A 52 4.45 -6.11 6.00
N GLY A 53 5.07 -5.46 6.98
CA GLY A 53 5.58 -6.10 8.21
C GLY A 53 4.74 -5.78 9.44
N ASN A 54 5.13 -6.27 10.61
CA ASN A 54 4.51 -5.94 11.92
C ASN A 54 5.15 -4.65 12.49
N PRO A 55 4.41 -3.69 13.09
CA PRO A 55 2.96 -3.55 13.24
C PRO A 55 2.39 -2.56 12.20
N THR A 56 2.35 -2.95 10.94
CA THR A 56 1.94 -2.05 9.84
C THR A 56 0.76 -2.63 9.08
N SER A 57 0.28 -1.93 8.05
CA SER A 57 -0.78 -2.38 7.17
C SER A 57 -0.48 -1.97 5.73
N SER A 58 -1.37 -2.25 4.79
CA SER A 58 -1.31 -1.74 3.42
C SER A 58 -1.10 -0.21 3.34
N TYR A 59 -1.43 0.55 4.40
CA TYR A 59 -1.19 1.98 4.52
C TYR A 59 0.29 2.39 4.32
N ILE A 60 1.25 1.54 4.65
CA ILE A 60 2.69 1.85 4.44
C ILE A 60 3.02 2.02 2.95
N TRP A 61 2.25 1.38 2.07
CA TRP A 61 2.45 1.41 0.63
C TRP A 61 1.69 2.54 -0.07
N ARG A 62 0.90 3.35 0.64
CA ARG A 62 0.00 4.35 0.03
C ARG A 62 0.69 5.35 -0.91
N ASN A 63 1.91 5.75 -0.56
CA ASN A 63 2.71 6.69 -1.34
C ASN A 63 3.58 6.00 -2.40
N ILE A 64 3.67 4.67 -2.38
CA ILE A 64 4.46 3.86 -3.33
C ILE A 64 3.56 3.34 -4.45
N ILE A 65 2.37 2.80 -4.12
CA ILE A 65 1.43 2.21 -5.08
C ILE A 65 1.07 3.18 -6.20
N ARG A 66 0.88 4.47 -5.89
CA ARG A 66 0.58 5.52 -6.89
C ARG A 66 1.60 5.62 -8.04
N HIS A 67 2.85 5.22 -7.80
CA HIS A 67 3.90 5.25 -8.81
C HIS A 67 3.98 3.95 -9.64
N VAL A 68 3.39 2.87 -9.13
CA VAL A 68 3.42 1.53 -9.76
C VAL A 68 2.13 1.25 -10.53
N MET A 69 0.98 1.69 -9.99
CA MET A 69 -0.35 1.42 -10.57
C MET A 69 -0.58 1.92 -12.02
N PRO A 70 0.14 2.92 -12.56
CA PRO A 70 0.02 3.25 -13.99
C PRO A 70 0.58 2.18 -14.94
N LYS A 71 1.40 1.24 -14.44
CA LYS A 71 2.13 0.25 -15.25
C LYS A 71 1.79 -1.20 -14.92
N ALA A 72 1.17 -1.45 -13.78
CA ALA A 72 0.87 -2.79 -13.29
C ALA A 72 -0.33 -2.77 -12.35
N ARG A 73 -1.01 -3.92 -12.22
CA ARG A 73 -1.98 -4.10 -11.14
C ARG A 73 -1.24 -4.20 -9.81
N CYS A 74 -1.70 -3.45 -8.82
CA CYS A 74 -1.15 -3.48 -7.47
C CYS A 74 -2.17 -4.10 -6.52
N ILE A 75 -1.76 -5.13 -5.79
CA ILE A 75 -2.53 -5.70 -4.68
C ILE A 75 -1.73 -5.53 -3.40
N ALA A 76 -2.29 -4.86 -2.40
CA ALA A 76 -1.65 -4.69 -1.09
C ALA A 76 -2.55 -5.28 0.00
N LEU A 77 -2.07 -6.32 0.67
CA LEU A 77 -2.85 -7.07 1.66
C LEU A 77 -2.69 -6.43 3.04
N ASN A 78 -3.70 -6.52 3.87
CA ASN A 78 -3.56 -6.46 5.32
C ASN A 78 -3.43 -7.90 5.82
N LEU A 79 -2.25 -8.25 6.35
CA LEU A 79 -2.01 -9.58 6.89
C LEU A 79 -2.92 -9.80 8.10
N ILE A 80 -3.45 -11.02 8.24
CA ILE A 80 -4.11 -11.45 9.47
C ILE A 80 -3.03 -11.50 10.54
N GLU A 81 -3.07 -10.53 11.45
CA GLU A 81 -2.20 -10.55 12.63
C GLU A 81 -2.87 -11.38 13.73
N TYR A 82 -2.08 -12.12 14.50
CA TYR A 82 -2.58 -12.92 15.63
C TYR A 82 -3.05 -12.06 16.84
N LEU A 83 -2.96 -10.72 16.73
CA LEU A 83 -3.16 -9.80 17.86
C LEU A 83 -4.62 -9.50 18.21
N ASP A 84 -5.61 -9.94 17.44
CA ASP A 84 -7.01 -9.52 17.68
C ASP A 84 -8.05 -10.66 17.59
N LYS A 85 -7.77 -11.80 18.26
CA LYS A 85 -8.81 -12.81 18.54
C LYS A 85 -9.42 -12.72 19.95
N PHE A 86 -9.05 -11.77 20.81
CA PHE A 86 -9.70 -11.55 22.12
C PHE A 86 -9.56 -10.11 22.64
N LEU A 87 -10.47 -9.23 22.21
CA LEU A 87 -10.97 -8.11 23.02
C LEU A 87 -12.50 -8.11 22.97
#